data_AF-A0A1Q8LG36-F1
#
_entry.id   AF-A0A1Q8LG36-F1
#
_cell.length_a   1.000
_cell.length_b   1.000
_cell.length_c   1.000
_cell.angle_alpha   90.00
_cell.angle_beta   90.00
_cell.angle_gamma   90.00
#
_symmetry.space_group_name_H-M   'P 1'
#
loop_
_entity.id
_entity.type
_entity.pdbx_description
1 polymer ?
#
loop_
_entity_poly.entity_id
_entity_poly.type
_entity_poly.pdbx_seq_one_letter_code
_entity_poly.pdbx_strand_id
1 'polypeptide(L)'
;MNSTDALAKRPKPPGTSAVVLDQADERFAYAAGLRKQFNKVFPTHWSFMLGEIALYSFIIVLLSGVYLALFFDPSMEEVVYNGPYDPLRGVHMSRAYESALELTFEVRGGLFMRQLHHWSALLFVASMICHMFRVYFTGAFRKPREANWVIGVNLILLGTFAGFTGYSLPDEMLSGSVCASPPVSPCPCPWSAPGCTGRCSVASSWEWRSSRGSTSFTC
;
A
#
# COMPACT_ATOMS: atom_id res chain seq x y z
N MET A 1 54.14 -42.81 -24.86
CA MET A 1 53.00 -42.02 -24.36
C MET A 1 51.73 -42.71 -24.86
N ASN A 2 50.97 -43.33 -23.96
CA ASN A 2 49.83 -44.19 -24.32
C ASN A 2 48.58 -43.35 -24.60
N SER A 3 47.82 -43.75 -25.62
CA SER A 3 46.60 -43.08 -26.10
C SER A 3 45.48 -42.93 -25.06
N THR A 4 45.58 -43.64 -23.93
CA THR A 4 44.62 -43.58 -22.82
C THR A 4 44.73 -42.29 -22.00
N ASP A 5 45.91 -41.69 -21.90
CA ASP A 5 46.11 -40.43 -21.17
C ASP A 5 45.60 -39.21 -21.96
N ALA A 6 45.47 -39.36 -23.30
CA ALA A 6 44.96 -38.33 -24.18
C ALA A 6 43.44 -38.15 -24.05
N LEU A 7 42.70 -39.22 -23.73
CA LEU A 7 41.24 -39.15 -23.58
C LEU A 7 40.80 -38.51 -22.25
N ALA A 8 41.60 -38.66 -21.19
CA ALA A 8 41.31 -38.08 -19.87
C ALA A 8 41.41 -36.54 -19.85
N LYS A 9 42.06 -35.93 -20.85
CA LYS A 9 42.31 -34.49 -20.93
C LYS A 9 41.30 -33.73 -21.80
N ARG A 10 40.29 -34.41 -22.36
CA ARG A 10 39.31 -33.77 -23.25
C ARG A 10 38.31 -32.95 -22.40
N PRO A 11 38.20 -31.61 -22.60
CA PRO A 11 37.25 -30.80 -21.85
C PRO A 11 35.82 -31.29 -22.15
N LYS A 12 35.03 -31.47 -21.08
CA LYS A 12 33.62 -31.86 -21.17
C LYS A 12 32.87 -30.83 -22.02
N PRO A 13 32.02 -31.23 -22.98
CA PRO A 13 31.25 -30.27 -23.76
C PRO A 13 30.41 -29.40 -22.81
N PRO A 14 30.35 -28.07 -23.05
CA PRO A 14 29.57 -27.18 -22.20
C PRO A 14 28.12 -27.64 -22.18
N GLY A 15 27.53 -27.67 -20.98
CA GLY A 15 26.10 -27.97 -20.85
C GLY A 15 25.27 -26.89 -21.55
N THR A 16 24.03 -27.20 -21.92
CA THR A 16 23.13 -26.26 -22.60
C THR A 16 23.00 -24.91 -21.88
N SER A 17 23.04 -24.91 -20.54
CA SER A 17 23.06 -23.68 -19.73
C SER A 17 24.31 -22.82 -19.95
N ALA A 18 25.48 -23.43 -20.13
CA ALA A 18 26.71 -22.69 -20.39
C ALA A 18 26.68 -22.05 -21.79
N VAL A 19 26.13 -22.73 -22.80
CA VAL A 19 25.97 -22.17 -24.16
C VAL A 19 25.00 -20.98 -24.16
N VAL A 20 23.89 -21.09 -23.42
CA VAL A 20 22.90 -19.99 -23.31
C VAL A 20 23.48 -18.79 -22.57
N LEU A 21 24.27 -19.02 -21.51
CA LEU A 21 24.92 -17.95 -20.77
C LEU A 21 26.01 -17.25 -21.60
N ASP A 22 26.77 -18.01 -22.40
CA ASP A 22 27.80 -17.48 -23.30
C ASP A 22 27.18 -16.60 -24.39
N GLN A 23 26.09 -17.06 -25.01
CA GLN A 23 25.33 -16.28 -25.99
C GLN A 23 24.71 -15.00 -25.39
N ALA A 24 24.25 -15.06 -24.14
CA ALA A 24 23.73 -13.89 -23.44
C ALA A 24 24.85 -12.90 -23.09
N ASP A 25 26.03 -13.39 -22.71
CA ASP A 25 27.18 -12.54 -22.40
C ASP A 25 27.78 -11.90 -23.66
N GLU A 26 27.84 -12.61 -24.79
CA GLU A 26 28.24 -12.04 -26.08
C GLU A 26 27.35 -10.87 -26.52
N ARG A 27 26.05 -10.92 -26.21
CA ARG A 27 25.09 -9.88 -26.62
C ARG A 27 25.04 -8.69 -25.67
N PHE A 28 25.13 -8.95 -24.38
CA PHE A 28 24.85 -7.93 -23.36
C PHE A 28 26.03 -7.60 -22.45
N ALA A 29 27.13 -8.37 -22.55
CA ALA A 29 28.32 -8.26 -21.70
C ALA A 29 27.97 -8.15 -20.20
N TYR A 30 26.92 -8.85 -19.77
CA TYR A 30 26.38 -8.75 -18.41
C TYR A 30 27.34 -9.32 -17.37
N ALA A 31 28.21 -10.27 -17.72
CA ALA A 31 29.06 -10.98 -16.76
C ALA A 31 30.01 -10.04 -16.00
N ALA A 32 30.57 -9.02 -16.66
CA ALA A 32 31.48 -8.08 -16.01
C ALA A 32 30.75 -7.21 -14.95
N GLY A 33 29.53 -6.76 -15.26
CA GLY A 33 28.68 -6.00 -14.35
C GLY A 33 28.15 -6.86 -13.19
N LEU A 34 27.67 -8.07 -13.50
CA LEU A 34 27.17 -9.04 -12.53
C LEU A 34 28.26 -9.42 -11.52
N ARG A 35 29.48 -9.73 -12.00
CA ARG A 35 30.60 -10.13 -11.15
C ARG A 35 31.01 -9.01 -10.19
N LYS A 36 30.94 -7.76 -10.61
CA LYS A 36 31.19 -6.59 -9.74
C LYS A 36 30.11 -6.40 -8.67
N GLN A 37 28.85 -6.71 -8.99
CA GLN A 37 27.75 -6.68 -8.02
C GLN A 37 27.84 -7.83 -7.00
N PHE A 38 28.07 -9.06 -7.47
CA PHE A 38 28.16 -10.25 -6.61
C PHE A 38 29.38 -10.24 -5.69
N ASN A 39 30.51 -9.69 -6.14
CA ASN A 39 31.72 -9.59 -5.31
C ASN A 39 31.70 -8.39 -4.34
N LYS A 40 30.57 -7.71 -4.18
CA LYS A 40 30.46 -6.58 -3.26
C LYS A 40 30.32 -7.08 -1.82
N VAL A 41 31.33 -6.79 -1.01
CA VAL A 41 31.35 -7.19 0.40
C VAL A 41 30.49 -6.24 1.23
N PHE A 42 29.49 -6.78 1.93
CA PHE A 42 28.63 -6.04 2.84
C PHE A 42 29.07 -6.25 4.31
N PRO A 43 29.12 -5.19 5.14
CA PRO A 43 29.42 -5.34 6.57
C PRO A 43 28.33 -6.10 7.32
N THR A 44 28.69 -6.98 8.25
CA THR A 44 27.77 -7.89 8.98
C THR A 44 27.14 -7.30 10.25
N HIS A 45 27.11 -5.97 10.39
CA HIS A 45 26.51 -5.35 11.57
C HIS A 45 24.98 -5.50 11.58
N TRP A 46 24.43 -5.95 12.70
CA TRP A 46 22.99 -6.14 12.92
C TRP A 46 22.14 -4.92 12.55
N SER A 47 22.64 -3.71 12.80
CA SER A 47 21.95 -2.46 12.49
C SER A 47 21.82 -2.17 11.00
N PHE A 48 22.57 -2.88 10.14
CA PHE A 48 22.46 -2.82 8.67
C PHE A 48 21.23 -3.57 8.17
N MET A 49 20.84 -4.65 8.85
CA MET A 49 19.67 -5.44 8.46
C MET A 49 18.34 -4.71 8.72
N LEU A 50 18.33 -3.64 9.54
CA LEU A 50 17.13 -2.82 9.78
C LEU A 50 16.55 -2.21 8.49
N GLY A 51 17.41 -1.84 7.53
CA GLY A 51 16.96 -1.35 6.22
C GLY A 51 16.40 -2.47 5.33
N GLU A 52 16.96 -3.68 5.43
CA GLU A 52 16.46 -4.85 4.71
C GLU A 52 15.08 -5.28 5.22
N ILE A 53 14.83 -5.17 6.53
CA ILE A 53 13.51 -5.43 7.11
C ILE A 53 12.45 -4.48 6.53
N ALA A 54 12.78 -3.21 6.32
CA ALA A 54 11.89 -2.26 5.66
C ALA A 54 11.60 -2.65 4.20
N LEU A 55 12.59 -3.17 3.48
CA LEU A 55 12.41 -3.65 2.11
C LEU A 55 11.57 -4.94 2.04
N TYR A 56 11.80 -5.90 2.93
CA TYR A 56 11.02 -7.14 2.97
C TYR A 56 9.56 -6.89 3.37
N SER A 57 9.32 -6.04 4.38
CA SER A 57 7.96 -5.65 4.76
C SER A 57 7.25 -4.90 3.64
N PHE A 58 7.95 -4.02 2.90
CA PHE A 58 7.40 -3.35 1.72
C PHE A 58 6.95 -4.34 0.62
N ILE A 59 7.76 -5.35 0.32
CA ILE A 59 7.40 -6.40 -0.65
C ILE A 59 6.12 -7.13 -0.20
N ILE A 60 6.02 -7.47 1.08
CA ILE A 60 4.84 -8.16 1.62
C ILE A 60 3.59 -7.25 1.54
N VAL A 61 3.70 -5.97 1.89
CA VAL A 61 2.60 -5.00 1.75
C VAL A 61 2.16 -4.89 0.30
N LEU A 62 3.08 -4.85 -0.66
CA LEU A 62 2.76 -4.75 -2.08
C LEU A 62 2.04 -6.02 -2.58
N LEU A 63 2.59 -7.21 -2.30
CA LEU A 63 1.99 -8.47 -2.74
C LEU A 63 0.61 -8.71 -2.13
N SER A 64 0.47 -8.45 -0.83
CA SER A 64 -0.83 -8.55 -0.16
C SER A 64 -1.79 -7.48 -0.66
N GLY A 65 -1.34 -6.23 -0.85
CA GLY A 65 -2.17 -5.14 -1.36
C GLY A 65 -2.72 -5.40 -2.75
N VAL A 66 -1.89 -5.91 -3.66
CA VAL A 66 -2.33 -6.33 -5.00
C VAL A 66 -3.37 -7.44 -4.92
N TYR A 67 -3.20 -8.43 -4.04
CA TYR A 67 -4.19 -9.47 -3.83
C TYR A 67 -5.54 -8.90 -3.34
N LEU A 68 -5.52 -8.00 -2.35
CA LEU A 68 -6.74 -7.38 -1.83
C LEU A 68 -7.42 -6.49 -2.89
N ALA A 69 -6.65 -5.74 -3.67
CA ALA A 69 -7.17 -4.82 -4.69
C ALA A 69 -7.95 -5.54 -5.82
N LEU A 70 -7.70 -6.82 -6.06
CA LEU A 70 -8.44 -7.60 -7.06
C LEU A 70 -9.87 -7.94 -6.64
N PHE A 71 -10.16 -7.93 -5.34
CA PHE A 71 -11.45 -8.33 -4.77
C PHE A 71 -12.19 -7.15 -4.10
N PHE A 72 -11.58 -5.96 -4.05
CA PHE A 72 -12.15 -4.78 -3.40
C PHE A 72 -12.84 -3.88 -4.44
N ASP A 73 -14.11 -3.53 -4.19
CA ASP A 73 -14.89 -2.62 -5.03
C ASP A 73 -15.04 -1.25 -4.35
N PRO A 74 -14.35 -0.19 -4.83
CA PRO A 74 -14.36 1.14 -4.22
C PRO A 74 -15.59 1.97 -4.63
N SER A 75 -16.80 1.44 -4.48
CA SER A 75 -18.06 2.16 -4.76
C SER A 75 -18.74 2.68 -3.48
N MET A 76 -19.29 3.89 -3.55
CA MET A 76 -20.05 4.56 -2.47
C MET A 76 -21.58 4.35 -2.60
N GLU A 77 -22.01 3.40 -3.44
CA GLU A 77 -23.43 3.04 -3.55
C GLU A 77 -23.94 2.44 -2.24
N GLU A 78 -25.11 2.88 -1.78
CA GLU A 78 -25.76 2.33 -0.59
C GLU A 78 -26.41 0.98 -0.91
N VAL A 79 -25.95 -0.09 -0.27
CA VAL A 79 -26.46 -1.45 -0.44
C VAL A 79 -26.87 -2.01 0.92
N VAL A 80 -27.91 -2.85 0.91
CA VAL A 80 -28.36 -3.58 2.10
C VAL A 80 -27.59 -4.90 2.18
N TYR A 81 -26.86 -5.11 3.28
CA TYR A 81 -26.06 -6.31 3.45
C TYR A 81 -26.90 -7.57 3.59
N ASN A 82 -26.64 -8.56 2.73
CA ASN A 82 -27.30 -9.86 2.72
C ASN A 82 -26.32 -11.05 2.84
N GLY A 83 -25.10 -10.80 3.31
CA GLY A 83 -24.05 -11.82 3.39
C GLY A 83 -24.12 -12.75 4.63
N PRO A 84 -23.10 -13.60 4.83
CA PRO A 84 -23.06 -14.64 5.85
C PRO A 84 -22.87 -14.12 7.29
N TYR A 85 -22.56 -12.83 7.48
CA TYR A 85 -22.37 -12.25 8.80
C TYR A 85 -23.71 -11.78 9.40
N ASP A 86 -24.36 -12.67 10.17
CA ASP A 86 -25.71 -12.44 10.72
C ASP A 86 -25.94 -11.10 11.45
N PRO A 87 -25.00 -10.55 12.25
CA PRO A 87 -25.22 -9.30 12.98
C PRO A 87 -25.36 -8.04 12.11
N LEU A 88 -24.89 -8.07 10.85
CA LEU A 88 -24.95 -6.93 9.93
C LEU A 88 -26.06 -7.06 8.88
N ARG A 89 -26.87 -8.13 8.91
CA ARG A 89 -27.91 -8.37 7.90
C ARG A 89 -29.02 -7.32 7.99
N GLY A 90 -29.34 -6.72 6.85
CA GLY A 90 -30.37 -5.67 6.77
C GLY A 90 -29.87 -4.26 7.13
N VAL A 91 -28.58 -4.07 7.41
CA VAL A 91 -27.99 -2.74 7.64
C VAL A 91 -27.60 -2.11 6.30
N HIS A 92 -27.94 -0.83 6.13
CA HIS A 92 -27.48 -0.02 5.00
C HIS A 92 -26.00 0.32 5.17
N MET A 93 -25.17 -0.03 4.19
CA MET A 93 -23.73 0.25 4.16
C MET A 93 -23.27 0.58 2.75
N SER A 94 -22.09 1.17 2.61
CA SER A 94 -21.48 1.40 1.29
C SER A 94 -21.05 0.07 0.66
N ARG A 95 -21.09 -0.01 -0.67
CA ARG A 95 -20.58 -1.16 -1.44
C ARG A 95 -19.11 -1.48 -1.12
N ALA A 96 -18.31 -0.45 -0.80
CA ALA A 96 -16.94 -0.60 -0.31
C ALA A 96 -16.84 -1.38 1.01
N TYR A 97 -17.75 -1.15 1.95
CA TYR A 97 -17.77 -1.87 3.22
C TYR A 97 -18.30 -3.31 3.05
N GLU A 98 -19.32 -3.51 2.21
CA GLU A 98 -19.83 -4.84 1.85
C GLU A 98 -18.75 -5.72 1.21
N SER A 99 -18.04 -5.22 0.19
CA SER A 99 -16.97 -5.98 -0.48
C SER A 99 -15.80 -6.31 0.45
N ALA A 100 -15.52 -5.46 1.43
CA ALA A 100 -14.55 -5.78 2.48
C ALA A 100 -15.01 -6.93 3.40
N LEU A 101 -16.31 -7.04 3.69
CA LEU A 101 -16.88 -8.16 4.47
C LEU A 101 -16.90 -9.46 3.66
N GLU A 102 -17.28 -9.40 2.39
CA GLU A 102 -17.20 -10.54 1.45
C GLU A 102 -15.76 -11.07 1.38
N LEU A 103 -14.78 -10.18 1.25
CA LEU A 103 -13.36 -10.55 1.28
C LEU A 103 -12.97 -11.28 2.58
N THR A 104 -13.51 -10.88 3.72
CA THR A 104 -13.18 -11.49 5.01
C THR A 104 -13.79 -12.88 5.17
N PHE A 105 -15.05 -13.07 4.78
CA PHE A 105 -15.82 -14.26 5.14
C PHE A 105 -16.04 -15.24 3.98
N GLU A 106 -16.03 -14.76 2.74
CA GLU A 106 -16.37 -15.58 1.57
C GLU A 106 -15.11 -15.98 0.78
N VAL A 107 -14.07 -15.15 0.78
CA VAL A 107 -12.79 -15.46 0.11
C VAL A 107 -11.91 -16.33 1.00
N ARG A 108 -11.52 -17.51 0.50
CA ARG A 108 -10.64 -18.44 1.22
C ARG A 108 -9.29 -17.79 1.57
N GLY A 109 -9.08 -17.53 2.86
CA GLY A 109 -7.86 -16.89 3.36
C GLY A 109 -7.86 -15.35 3.29
N GLY A 110 -8.97 -14.72 2.92
CA GLY A 110 -9.05 -13.26 2.83
C GLY A 110 -8.86 -12.55 4.17
N LEU A 111 -9.42 -13.07 5.27
CA LEU A 111 -9.15 -12.56 6.62
C LEU A 111 -7.65 -12.56 6.94
N PHE A 112 -6.94 -13.65 6.64
CA PHE A 112 -5.50 -13.74 6.89
C PHE A 112 -4.73 -12.69 6.07
N MET A 113 -5.07 -12.52 4.79
CA MET A 113 -4.40 -11.55 3.92
C MET A 113 -4.65 -10.10 4.38
N ARG A 114 -5.84 -9.77 4.87
CA ARG A 114 -6.14 -8.45 5.48
C ARG A 114 -5.29 -8.18 6.71
N GLN A 115 -5.21 -9.14 7.64
CA GLN A 115 -4.38 -8.99 8.83
C GLN A 115 -2.91 -8.90 8.47
N LEU A 116 -2.43 -9.76 7.57
CA LEU A 116 -1.04 -9.75 7.10
C LEU A 116 -0.69 -8.41 6.45
N HIS A 117 -1.56 -7.84 5.61
CA HIS A 117 -1.36 -6.53 5.00
C HIS A 117 -1.23 -5.44 6.07
N HIS A 118 -2.16 -5.39 7.02
CA HIS A 118 -2.16 -4.41 8.10
C HIS A 118 -0.93 -4.53 9.02
N TRP A 119 -0.60 -5.75 9.47
CA TRP A 119 0.60 -5.99 10.29
C TRP A 119 1.88 -5.65 9.54
N SER A 120 1.95 -5.94 8.25
CA SER A 120 3.10 -5.61 7.41
C SER A 120 3.23 -4.09 7.21
N ALA A 121 2.11 -3.36 7.09
CA ALA A 121 2.12 -1.91 7.01
C ALA A 121 2.64 -1.28 8.32
N LEU A 122 2.23 -1.80 9.48
CA LEU A 122 2.77 -1.37 10.78
C LEU A 122 4.28 -1.64 10.89
N LEU A 123 4.74 -2.83 10.50
CA LEU A 123 6.16 -3.18 10.50
C LEU A 123 6.97 -2.33 9.51
N PHE A 124 6.40 -1.98 8.37
CA PHE A 124 7.03 -1.10 7.39
C PHE A 124 7.28 0.29 7.97
N VAL A 125 6.25 0.92 8.55
CA VAL A 125 6.40 2.27 9.15
C VAL A 125 7.34 2.24 10.36
N ALA A 126 7.20 1.24 11.24
CA ALA A 126 8.07 1.10 12.41
C ALA A 126 9.55 0.88 12.03
N SER A 127 9.82 -0.02 11.07
CA SER A 127 11.18 -0.27 10.60
C SER A 127 11.79 0.93 9.87
N MET A 128 11.00 1.67 9.09
CA MET A 128 11.43 2.93 8.46
C MET A 128 11.86 3.98 9.48
N ILE A 129 11.07 4.17 10.54
CA ILE A 129 11.42 5.08 11.65
C ILE A 129 12.70 4.63 12.35
N CYS A 130 12.81 3.34 12.71
CA CYS A 130 14.01 2.77 13.32
C CYS A 130 15.25 2.91 12.42
N HIS A 131 15.10 2.70 11.11
CA HIS A 131 16.16 2.90 10.14
C HIS A 131 16.61 4.37 10.09
N MET A 132 15.65 5.30 10.12
CA MET A 132 15.92 6.74 10.16
C MET A 132 16.72 7.13 11.42
N PHE A 133 16.30 6.65 12.59
CA PHE A 133 17.05 6.85 13.84
C PHE A 133 18.48 6.32 13.72
N ARG A 134 18.66 5.13 13.16
CA ARG A 134 20.01 4.57 12.94
C ARG A 134 20.84 5.44 12.01
N VAL A 135 20.31 5.91 10.88
CA VAL A 135 21.06 6.77 9.93
C VAL A 135 21.41 8.12 10.54
N TYR A 136 20.51 8.68 11.35
CA TYR A 136 20.71 9.92 12.08
C TYR A 136 21.80 9.78 13.15
N PHE A 137 21.67 8.81 14.08
CA PHE A 137 22.63 8.62 15.17
C PHE A 137 24.01 8.13 14.70
N THR A 138 24.07 7.35 13.61
CA THR A 138 25.36 6.92 13.03
C THR A 138 26.04 8.00 12.19
N GLY A 139 25.43 9.19 12.05
CA GLY A 139 26.01 10.33 11.34
C GLY A 139 26.25 10.06 9.86
N ALA A 140 25.48 9.13 9.27
CA ALA A 140 25.67 8.63 7.91
C ALA A 140 25.19 9.59 6.80
N PHE A 141 24.67 10.76 7.20
CA PHE A 141 24.18 11.83 6.32
C PHE A 141 25.27 12.76 5.76
N ARG A 142 26.54 12.62 6.20
CA ARG A 142 27.66 13.45 5.70
C ARG A 142 28.07 13.06 4.26
N LYS A 143 28.65 14.00 3.48
CA LYS A 143 29.25 13.74 2.14
C LYS A 143 30.02 12.41 2.16
N PRO A 144 29.79 11.47 1.23
CA PRO A 144 29.14 11.56 -0.09
C PRO A 144 27.69 11.02 -0.17
N ARG A 145 26.97 10.84 0.95
CA ARG A 145 25.65 10.14 0.97
C ARG A 145 24.42 11.05 1.21
N GLU A 146 24.58 12.36 1.01
CA GLU A 146 23.53 13.37 1.21
C GLU A 146 22.29 13.13 0.34
N ALA A 147 22.48 12.71 -0.92
CA ALA A 147 21.37 12.40 -1.82
C ALA A 147 20.52 11.21 -1.32
N ASN A 148 21.17 10.17 -0.76
CA ASN A 148 20.46 9.01 -0.24
C ASN A 148 19.65 9.35 1.02
N TRP A 149 20.14 10.30 1.83
CA TRP A 149 19.38 10.82 2.96
C TRP A 149 18.10 11.51 2.50
N VAL A 150 18.18 12.41 1.51
CA VAL A 150 17.00 13.09 0.96
C VAL A 150 16.01 12.08 0.40
N ILE A 151 16.47 11.06 -0.34
CA ILE A 151 15.60 9.99 -0.86
C ILE A 151 14.93 9.23 0.30
N GLY A 152 15.67 8.90 1.37
CA GLY A 152 15.10 8.24 2.55
C GLY A 152 14.03 9.07 3.26
N VAL A 153 14.22 10.38 3.37
CA VAL A 153 13.23 11.31 3.94
C VAL A 153 11.97 11.41 3.06
N ASN A 154 12.12 11.40 1.74
CA ASN A 154 10.97 11.36 0.83
C ASN A 154 10.21 10.03 0.93
N LEU A 155 10.92 8.90 1.03
CA LEU A 155 10.32 7.57 1.17
C LEU A 155 9.51 7.43 2.46
N ILE A 156 9.98 7.96 3.59
CA ILE A 156 9.20 7.89 4.84
C ILE A 156 7.95 8.78 4.78
N LEU A 157 8.02 9.94 4.11
CA LEU A 157 6.88 10.83 3.91
C LEU A 157 5.82 10.16 3.03
N LEU A 158 6.24 9.60 1.89
CA LEU A 158 5.37 8.86 0.98
C LEU A 158 4.79 7.61 1.65
N GLY A 159 5.60 6.87 2.43
CA GLY A 159 5.16 5.68 3.15
C GLY A 159 4.11 5.98 4.22
N THR A 160 4.27 7.09 4.95
CA THR A 160 3.29 7.54 5.95
C THR A 160 2.01 8.02 5.29
N PHE A 161 2.12 8.75 4.18
CA PHE A 161 0.96 9.21 3.40
C PHE A 161 0.18 8.04 2.75
N ALA A 162 0.89 7.06 2.21
CA ALA A 162 0.29 5.85 1.66
C ALA A 162 -0.39 5.01 2.76
N GLY A 163 0.23 4.92 3.95
CA GLY A 163 -0.38 4.28 5.12
C GLY A 163 -1.67 4.97 5.55
N PHE A 164 -1.67 6.30 5.65
CA PHE A 164 -2.87 7.09 5.99
C PHE A 164 -4.00 6.86 4.98
N THR A 165 -3.70 6.97 3.69
CA THR A 165 -4.70 6.73 2.63
C THR A 165 -5.26 5.30 2.71
N GLY A 166 -4.43 4.30 2.99
CA GLY A 166 -4.86 2.90 3.11
C GLY A 166 -5.86 2.63 4.23
N TYR A 167 -5.76 3.35 5.37
CA TYR A 167 -6.76 3.26 6.45
C TYR A 167 -8.06 3.99 6.13
N SER A 168 -8.05 4.95 5.21
CA SER A 168 -9.23 5.74 4.84
C SER A 168 -10.10 5.11 3.75
N LEU A 169 -9.61 4.07 3.05
CA LEU A 169 -10.36 3.41 1.97
C LEU A 169 -11.55 2.56 2.46
N PRO A 170 -11.46 1.81 3.57
CA PRO A 170 -12.63 1.17 4.17
C PRO A 170 -13.34 2.23 5.01
N ASP A 171 -14.55 2.59 4.62
CA ASP A 171 -15.38 3.64 5.22
C ASP A 171 -15.88 3.28 6.64
N GLU A 172 -14.95 3.09 7.58
CA GLU A 172 -15.27 3.00 9.00
C GLU A 172 -15.39 4.41 9.58
N MET A 173 -16.55 4.69 10.20
CA MET A 173 -17.07 5.98 10.70
C MET A 173 -16.09 6.94 11.40
N LEU A 174 -14.87 6.50 11.75
CA LEU A 174 -13.76 7.32 12.24
C LEU A 174 -13.09 8.16 11.13
N SER A 175 -12.89 7.66 9.91
CA SER A 175 -12.24 8.45 8.83
C SER A 175 -13.13 9.60 8.33
N GLY A 176 -14.45 9.39 8.35
CA GLY A 176 -15.44 10.44 8.09
C GLY A 176 -15.28 11.65 9.03
N SER A 177 -14.91 11.45 10.29
CA SER A 177 -14.69 12.57 11.23
C SER A 177 -13.41 13.37 10.98
N VAL A 178 -12.35 12.73 10.46
CA VAL A 178 -11.09 13.42 10.10
C VAL A 178 -11.24 14.22 8.80
N CYS A 179 -11.96 13.69 7.80
CA CYS A 179 -12.20 14.39 6.54
C CYS A 179 -13.40 15.36 6.56
N ALA A 180 -14.41 15.13 7.42
CA ALA A 180 -15.58 15.99 7.58
C ALA A 180 -15.47 16.96 8.76
N SER A 181 -14.26 17.19 9.29
CA SER A 181 -14.01 18.36 10.14
C SER A 181 -13.80 19.59 9.26
N PRO A 182 -14.81 20.43 8.97
CA PRO A 182 -14.49 21.82 8.67
C PRO A 182 -13.72 22.39 9.87
N PRO A 183 -12.78 23.33 9.69
CA PRO A 183 -12.29 24.09 10.82
C PRO A 183 -13.53 24.65 11.51
N VAL A 184 -13.71 24.29 12.79
CA VAL A 184 -14.79 24.79 13.64
C VAL A 184 -14.66 26.31 13.66
N SER A 185 -15.34 26.93 12.71
CA SER A 185 -15.60 28.35 12.64
C SER A 185 -17.00 28.44 13.20
N PRO A 186 -17.20 28.97 14.42
CA PRO A 186 -18.54 29.23 14.90
C PRO A 186 -19.11 30.29 13.95
N CYS A 187 -20.07 29.92 13.09
CA CYS A 187 -20.90 30.92 12.47
C CYS A 187 -21.63 31.66 13.61
N PRO A 188 -21.49 32.99 13.73
CA PRO A 188 -22.33 33.74 14.65
C PRO A 188 -23.71 33.80 14.01
N CYS A 189 -24.63 32.94 14.44
CA CYS A 189 -26.06 33.20 14.24
C CYS A 189 -26.53 34.05 15.43
N PRO A 190 -26.85 35.34 15.25
CA PRO A 190 -27.52 36.10 16.29
C PRO A 190 -28.94 35.52 16.42
N TRP A 191 -29.28 35.07 17.63
CA TRP A 191 -30.63 34.71 18.02
C TRP A 191 -31.63 35.79 17.61
N SER A 192 -32.59 35.45 16.75
CA SER A 192 -34.02 35.85 16.77
C SER A 192 -34.65 35.81 15.37
N ALA A 193 -34.96 34.61 14.87
CA ALA A 193 -35.93 34.44 13.76
C ALA A 193 -36.72 33.13 13.96
N PRO A 194 -38.04 33.19 14.23
CA PRO A 194 -38.87 32.00 14.28
C PRO A 194 -39.20 31.57 12.85
N GLY A 195 -38.67 30.44 12.40
CA GLY A 195 -38.97 29.93 11.05
C GLY A 195 -38.13 28.76 10.54
N CYS A 196 -36.99 28.44 11.15
CA CYS A 196 -36.13 27.34 10.69
C CYS A 196 -36.40 26.03 11.44
N THR A 197 -37.59 25.45 11.26
CA THR A 197 -37.79 24.01 11.46
C THR A 197 -37.61 23.32 10.11
N GLY A 198 -36.35 23.16 9.70
CA GLY A 198 -35.96 22.49 8.46
C GLY A 198 -34.94 21.40 8.77
N ARG A 199 -35.36 20.15 8.57
CA ARG A 199 -34.57 18.93 8.72
C ARG A 199 -33.33 19.01 7.81
N CYS A 200 -32.11 18.95 8.37
CA CYS A 200 -30.89 18.77 7.56
C CYS A 200 -30.90 17.36 6.96
N SER A 201 -31.37 17.24 5.72
CA SER A 201 -31.21 16.03 4.92
C SER A 201 -29.92 16.15 4.13
N VAL A 202 -29.02 15.19 4.30
CA VAL A 202 -27.81 15.05 3.48
C VAL A 202 -28.28 14.60 2.09
N ALA A 203 -28.47 15.55 1.19
CA ALA A 203 -28.71 15.27 -0.23
C ALA A 203 -27.57 15.87 -1.04
N SER A 204 -26.89 14.97 -1.76
CA SER A 204 -25.83 15.16 -2.74
C SER A 204 -25.97 16.41 -3.62
N SER A 205 -25.03 17.34 -3.49
CA SER A 205 -24.97 18.55 -4.32
C SER A 205 -24.16 18.33 -5.61
N TRP A 206 -24.75 17.68 -6.62
CA TRP A 206 -24.27 17.79 -8.00
C TRP A 206 -25.37 18.05 -9.04
N GLU A 207 -26.64 18.17 -8.63
CA GLU A 207 -27.75 18.38 -9.56
C GLU A 207 -28.49 19.69 -9.25
N TRP A 208 -27.90 20.84 -9.60
CA TRP A 208 -28.61 22.12 -9.58
C TRP A 208 -28.36 22.91 -10.86
N ARG A 209 -28.97 22.48 -11.98
CA ARG A 209 -29.41 23.39 -13.07
C ARG A 209 -30.26 22.69 -14.14
N SER A 210 -31.57 22.57 -13.94
CA SER A 210 -32.54 22.86 -15.01
C SER A 210 -33.99 22.94 -14.52
N SER A 211 -34.42 24.19 -14.31
CA SER A 211 -35.74 24.71 -14.70
C SER A 211 -37.04 24.08 -14.17
N ARG A 212 -37.66 24.86 -13.28
CA ARG A 212 -39.02 25.44 -13.37
C ARG A 212 -40.21 24.47 -13.43
N GLY A 213 -41.04 24.55 -12.39
CA GLY A 213 -42.50 24.57 -12.56
C GLY A 213 -43.29 23.88 -11.45
N SER A 214 -44.18 24.65 -10.83
CA SER A 214 -45.35 24.20 -10.07
C SER A 214 -45.17 23.80 -8.60
N THR A 215 -45.33 24.83 -7.76
CA THR A 215 -46.21 24.84 -6.58
C THR A 215 -47.20 23.68 -6.46
N SER A 216 -47.18 22.97 -5.34
CA SER A 216 -48.36 22.69 -4.49
C SER A 216 -47.91 22.05 -3.17
N PHE A 217 -48.01 22.83 -2.09
CA PHE A 217 -48.03 22.34 -0.72
C PHE A 217 -49.47 21.92 -0.39
N THR A 218 -49.63 20.75 0.20
CA THR A 218 -50.81 20.37 1.00
C THR A 218 -50.29 19.71 2.27
N CYS A 219 -50.92 20.09 3.39
CA CYS A 219 -50.49 19.92 4.78
C CYS A 219 -49.91 18.56 5.16
#